data_AF-A0A1V9GWJ8-F1
#
_entry.id   AF-A0A1V9GWJ8-F1
#
_cell.length_a   1.000
_cell.length_b   1.000
_cell.length_c   1.000
_cell.angle_alpha   90.00
_cell.angle_beta   90.00
_cell.angle_gamma   90.00
#
_symmetry.space_group_name_H-M   'P 1'
#
loop_
_entity.id
_entity.type
_entity.pdbx_description
1 polymer ?
#
loop_
_entity_poly.entity_id
_entity_poly.type
_entity_poly.pdbx_seq_one_letter_code
_entity_poly.pdbx_strand_id
1 'polypeptide(L)'
;MDERSAAQKQADEILKGTRLESLPVAELGGDFIALAKRLGKDTTDVERLIGDSRYDAATAFDSARITMQGWLGSSERVLQLKSKLRAGDARIEHLDTQLRLLQRIEHDFERRQADALKTDPQPRAPHLERLLAMNGLARVTAPNRLRSEDDIGDRGRLFEVRIEHTPQSNGNIPRPWFVHVHTKKPVTPDALRALDYKDLAAVHLKTEREVNLGARWEEMMRALGNTEAKVHRATIGSKLLGQLWAAGVGRQR
;
A
#
# COMPACT_ATOMS: atom_id res chain seq x y z
N MET A 1 -7.50 47.58 15.12
CA MET A 1 -6.99 46.26 15.53
C MET A 1 -7.51 45.23 14.53
N ASP A 2 -6.74 44.19 14.23
CA ASP A 2 -7.20 43.12 13.35
C ASP A 2 -8.21 42.22 14.11
N GLU A 3 -9.50 42.36 13.78
CA GLU A 3 -10.63 41.69 14.44
C GLU A 3 -10.76 40.20 14.08
N ARG A 4 -9.92 39.70 13.17
CA ARG A 4 -9.97 38.30 12.73
C ARG A 4 -9.56 37.34 13.84
N SER A 5 -10.28 36.23 13.96
CA SER A 5 -9.90 35.13 14.85
C SER A 5 -8.64 34.41 14.34
N ALA A 6 -7.99 33.63 15.20
CA ALA A 6 -6.81 32.83 14.81
C ALA A 6 -7.12 31.87 13.65
N ALA A 7 -8.30 31.23 13.65
CA ALA A 7 -8.73 30.36 12.56
C ALA A 7 -8.96 31.13 11.25
N GLN A 8 -9.47 32.36 11.34
CA GLN A 8 -9.67 33.22 10.18
C GLN A 8 -8.33 33.63 9.55
N LYS A 9 -7.34 33.99 10.38
CA LYS A 9 -5.97 34.30 9.94
C LYS A 9 -5.30 33.10 9.28
N GLN A 10 -5.40 31.92 9.88
CA GLN A 10 -4.82 30.70 9.33
C GLN A 10 -5.50 30.30 8.00
N ALA A 11 -6.80 30.56 7.86
CA ALA A 11 -7.50 30.30 6.61
C ALA A 11 -7.04 31.26 5.51
N ASP A 12 -6.87 32.54 5.83
CA ASP A 12 -6.28 33.52 4.91
C ASP A 12 -4.86 33.12 4.48
N GLU A 13 -4.04 32.59 5.38
CA GLU A 13 -2.69 32.09 5.06
C GLU A 13 -2.72 30.93 4.06
N ILE A 14 -3.58 29.94 4.28
CA ILE A 14 -3.74 28.80 3.36
C ILE A 14 -4.21 29.29 1.99
N LEU A 15 -5.22 30.15 1.95
CA LEU A 15 -5.79 30.69 0.70
C LEU A 15 -4.82 31.61 -0.05
N LYS A 16 -3.92 32.31 0.65
CA LYS A 16 -2.86 33.14 0.05
C LYS A 16 -1.64 32.33 -0.40
N GLY A 17 -1.42 31.15 0.18
CA GLY A 17 -0.29 30.27 -0.11
C GLY A 17 -0.41 29.63 -1.49
N THR A 18 -0.50 28.30 -1.53
CA THR A 18 -0.60 27.57 -2.80
C THR A 18 -1.98 27.78 -3.43
N ARG A 19 -2.05 28.60 -4.48
CA ARG A 19 -3.28 28.81 -5.26
C ARG A 19 -3.58 27.62 -6.17
N LEU A 20 -4.07 26.52 -5.59
CA LEU A 20 -4.42 25.32 -6.38
C LEU A 20 -5.47 25.60 -7.46
N GLU A 21 -6.33 26.59 -7.26
CA GLU A 21 -7.34 27.04 -8.24
C GLU A 21 -6.74 27.58 -9.54
N SER A 22 -5.52 28.11 -9.51
CA SER A 22 -4.81 28.53 -10.72
C SER A 22 -4.08 27.40 -11.42
N LEU A 23 -4.10 26.19 -10.86
CA LEU A 23 -3.44 25.03 -11.45
C LEU A 23 -4.43 24.18 -12.25
N PRO A 24 -3.97 23.54 -13.34
CA PRO A 24 -4.79 22.67 -14.16
C PRO A 24 -4.97 21.28 -13.52
N VAL A 25 -5.46 21.22 -12.26
CA VAL A 25 -5.63 19.96 -11.50
C VAL A 25 -6.51 18.96 -12.25
N ALA A 26 -7.56 19.45 -12.92
CA ALA A 26 -8.47 18.60 -13.67
C ALA A 26 -7.83 18.00 -14.92
N GLU A 27 -7.12 18.84 -15.70
CA GLU A 27 -6.46 18.45 -16.94
C GLU A 27 -5.28 17.50 -16.67
N LEU A 28 -4.56 17.74 -15.57
CA LEU A 28 -3.46 16.88 -15.12
C LEU A 28 -3.93 15.65 -14.34
N GLY A 29 -5.25 15.45 -14.19
CA GLY A 29 -5.81 14.28 -13.50
C GLY A 29 -5.43 14.16 -12.02
N GLY A 30 -4.98 15.25 -11.39
CA GLY A 30 -4.46 15.24 -10.02
C GLY A 30 -2.98 14.89 -9.90
N ASP A 31 -2.21 14.80 -11.00
CA ASP A 31 -0.79 14.48 -10.98
C ASP A 31 0.02 15.49 -10.14
N PHE A 32 0.36 15.09 -8.91
CA PHE A 32 1.02 15.98 -7.97
C PHE A 32 2.43 16.41 -8.42
N ILE A 33 3.13 15.60 -9.23
CA ILE A 33 4.47 15.91 -9.75
C ILE A 33 4.35 16.97 -10.84
N ALA A 34 3.42 16.77 -11.78
CA ALA A 34 3.17 17.76 -12.83
C ALA A 34 2.69 19.09 -12.23
N LEU A 35 1.82 19.05 -11.21
CA LEU A 35 1.37 20.23 -10.48
C LEU A 35 2.52 20.91 -9.72
N ALA A 36 3.39 20.15 -9.06
CA ALA A 36 4.56 20.69 -8.37
C ALA A 36 5.55 21.36 -9.35
N LYS A 37 5.78 20.78 -10.53
CA LYS A 37 6.58 21.40 -11.60
C LYS A 37 5.98 22.74 -12.07
N ARG A 38 4.65 22.83 -12.21
CA ARG A 38 3.97 24.10 -12.55
C ARG A 38 4.15 25.17 -11.48
N LEU A 39 4.34 24.77 -10.22
CA LEU A 39 4.67 25.65 -9.11
C LEU A 39 6.18 25.95 -8.98
N GLY A 40 7.01 25.49 -9.92
CA GLY A 40 8.46 25.66 -9.88
C GLY A 40 9.15 24.88 -8.76
N LYS A 41 8.55 23.79 -8.26
CA LYS A 41 9.19 22.91 -7.28
C LYS A 41 10.16 21.95 -7.96
N ASP A 42 11.25 21.63 -7.27
CA ASP A 42 12.15 20.55 -7.66
C ASP A 42 11.53 19.19 -7.31
N THR A 43 11.23 18.39 -8.32
CA THR A 43 10.60 17.07 -8.20
C THR A 43 11.58 15.91 -8.36
N THR A 44 12.87 16.20 -8.58
CA THR A 44 13.87 15.18 -8.95
C THR A 44 13.93 14.03 -7.96
N ASP A 45 13.97 14.35 -6.66
CA ASP A 45 14.05 13.33 -5.61
C ASP A 45 12.79 12.49 -5.49
N VAL A 46 11.60 13.09 -5.61
CA VAL A 46 10.35 12.32 -5.50
C VAL A 46 10.16 11.42 -6.72
N GLU A 47 10.49 11.91 -7.92
CA GLU A 47 10.45 11.13 -9.16
C GLU A 47 11.40 9.93 -9.08
N ARG A 48 12.63 10.16 -8.60
CA ARG A 48 13.60 9.09 -8.38
C ARG A 48 13.10 8.08 -7.35
N LEU A 49 12.53 8.55 -6.25
CA LEU A 49 12.09 7.69 -5.14
C LEU A 49 10.94 6.77 -5.54
N ILE A 50 9.93 7.28 -6.26
CA ILE A 50 8.77 6.47 -6.66
C ILE A 50 8.99 5.68 -7.96
N GLY A 51 9.96 6.10 -8.79
CA GLY A 51 10.25 5.48 -10.09
C GLY A 51 11.29 4.36 -10.05
N ASP A 52 12.05 4.23 -8.96
CA ASP A 52 13.12 3.24 -8.82
C ASP A 52 12.68 2.07 -7.94
N SER A 53 12.55 0.89 -8.55
CA SER A 53 12.10 -0.34 -7.90
C SER A 53 13.06 -0.90 -6.84
N ARG A 54 14.24 -0.28 -6.65
CA ARG A 54 15.14 -0.61 -5.54
C ARG A 54 14.65 -0.03 -4.22
N TYR A 55 13.79 0.99 -4.26
CA TYR A 55 13.14 1.51 -3.07
C TYR A 55 11.87 0.74 -2.76
N ASP A 56 11.71 0.40 -1.48
CA ASP A 56 10.50 -0.18 -0.92
C ASP A 56 9.31 0.77 -1.17
N ALA A 57 8.31 0.31 -1.93
CA ALA A 57 7.21 1.18 -2.38
C ALA A 57 6.43 1.79 -1.21
N ALA A 58 6.26 1.07 -0.10
CA ALA A 58 5.59 1.62 1.08
C ALA A 58 6.35 2.82 1.65
N THR A 59 7.66 2.68 1.85
CA THR A 59 8.54 3.74 2.36
C THR A 59 8.66 4.91 1.38
N ALA A 60 8.81 4.61 0.09
CA ALA A 60 8.90 5.60 -0.98
C ALA A 60 7.67 6.52 -0.99
N PHE A 61 6.47 5.94 -0.91
CA PHE A 61 5.23 6.71 -0.91
C PHE A 61 4.94 7.42 0.41
N ASP A 62 5.50 7.00 1.55
CA ASP A 62 5.41 7.80 2.79
C ASP A 62 6.16 9.12 2.65
N SER A 63 7.41 9.04 2.18
CA SER A 63 8.23 10.22 1.90
C SER A 63 7.59 11.10 0.82
N ALA A 64 7.11 10.51 -0.28
CA ALA A 64 6.45 11.25 -1.35
C ALA A 64 5.18 11.98 -0.86
N ARG A 65 4.41 11.38 0.06
CA ARG A 65 3.23 12.01 0.67
C ARG A 65 3.62 13.23 1.48
N ILE A 66 4.67 13.13 2.31
CA ILE A 66 5.18 14.26 3.10
C ILE A 66 5.61 15.40 2.16
N THR A 67 6.36 15.09 1.11
CA THR A 67 6.81 16.08 0.12
C THR A 67 5.63 16.73 -0.61
N MET A 68 4.68 15.93 -1.11
CA MET A 68 3.46 16.43 -1.76
C MET A 68 2.68 17.38 -0.85
N GLN A 69 2.46 16.99 0.41
CA GLN A 69 1.74 17.82 1.38
C GLN A 69 2.50 19.11 1.73
N GLY A 70 3.83 19.07 1.72
CA GLY A 70 4.67 20.26 1.89
C GLY A 70 4.54 21.27 0.73
N TRP A 71 4.26 20.81 -0.48
CA TRP A 71 4.07 21.68 -1.65
C TRP A 71 2.64 22.18 -1.82
N LEU A 72 1.67 21.29 -1.66
CA LEU A 72 0.29 21.51 -2.06
C LEU A 72 -0.65 21.69 -0.86
N GLY A 73 -0.25 21.26 0.33
CA GLY A 73 -1.12 21.15 1.50
C GLY A 73 -1.76 19.77 1.64
N SER A 74 -2.61 19.60 2.65
CA SER A 74 -3.38 18.37 2.85
C SER A 74 -4.86 18.68 3.04
N SER A 75 -5.73 17.80 2.51
CA SER A 75 -7.18 17.92 2.67
C SER A 75 -7.58 17.91 4.15
N GLU A 76 -6.91 17.09 4.97
CA GLU A 76 -7.14 16.99 6.40
C GLU A 76 -6.94 18.33 7.11
N ARG A 77 -5.85 19.05 6.81
CA ARG A 77 -5.57 20.36 7.41
C ARG A 77 -6.63 21.38 7.03
N VAL A 78 -7.07 21.38 5.77
CA VAL A 78 -8.14 22.27 5.30
C VAL A 78 -9.47 21.94 5.99
N LEU A 79 -9.82 20.66 6.13
CA LEU A 79 -11.03 20.20 6.80
C LEU A 79 -11.04 20.59 8.29
N GLN A 80 -9.93 20.35 9.00
CA GLN A 80 -9.78 20.72 10.41
C GLN A 80 -9.84 22.23 10.64
N LEU A 81 -9.39 23.02 9.67
CA LEU A 81 -9.48 24.48 9.76
C LEU A 81 -10.90 24.97 9.47
N LYS A 82 -11.54 24.42 8.45
CA LYS A 82 -12.93 24.72 8.10
C LYS A 82 -13.87 24.48 9.29
N SER A 83 -13.69 23.39 10.03
CA SER A 83 -14.52 23.07 11.20
C SER A 83 -14.40 24.07 12.36
N LYS A 84 -13.37 24.91 12.36
CA LYS A 84 -13.14 25.97 13.37
C LYS A 84 -13.74 27.32 12.96
N LEU A 85 -14.25 27.45 11.73
CA LEU A 85 -14.91 28.66 11.26
C LEU A 85 -16.39 28.67 11.63
N ARG A 86 -16.93 29.86 11.85
CA ARG A 86 -18.38 30.03 12.10
C ARG A 86 -19.15 29.78 10.80
N ALA A 87 -20.36 29.26 10.91
CA ALA A 87 -21.26 29.14 9.78
C ALA A 87 -21.48 30.53 9.13
N GLY A 88 -21.45 30.58 7.80
CA GLY A 88 -21.58 31.82 7.02
C GLY A 88 -20.28 32.62 6.85
N ASP A 89 -19.14 32.12 7.35
CA ASP A 89 -17.84 32.77 7.09
C ASP A 89 -17.48 32.67 5.59
N ALA A 90 -17.21 33.81 4.95
CA ALA A 90 -16.95 33.93 3.51
C ALA A 90 -15.75 33.10 3.00
N ARG A 91 -14.82 32.71 3.88
CA ARG A 91 -13.69 31.84 3.51
C ARG A 91 -14.09 30.39 3.28
N ILE A 92 -15.25 29.96 3.79
CA ILE A 92 -15.69 28.57 3.71
C ILE A 92 -15.79 28.09 2.26
N GLU A 93 -16.35 28.89 1.36
CA GLU A 93 -16.50 28.51 -0.05
C GLU A 93 -15.14 28.31 -0.74
N HIS A 94 -14.17 29.18 -0.46
CA HIS A 94 -12.81 29.07 -0.98
C HIS A 94 -12.09 27.84 -0.42
N LEU A 95 -12.23 27.58 0.88
CA LEU A 95 -11.67 26.36 1.50
C LEU A 95 -12.34 25.10 0.93
N ASP A 96 -13.61 25.14 0.58
CA ASP A 96 -14.31 24.02 -0.07
C ASP A 96 -13.78 23.75 -1.47
N THR A 97 -13.48 24.79 -2.24
CA THR A 97 -12.83 24.64 -3.54
C THR A 97 -11.43 24.04 -3.40
N GLN A 98 -10.61 24.57 -2.49
CA GLN A 98 -9.29 24.01 -2.18
C GLN A 98 -9.36 22.56 -1.73
N LEU A 99 -10.31 22.21 -0.87
CA LEU A 99 -10.51 20.86 -0.36
C LEU A 99 -10.80 19.88 -1.50
N ARG A 100 -11.71 20.23 -2.43
CA ARG A 100 -12.03 19.38 -3.59
C ARG A 100 -10.82 19.15 -4.50
N LEU A 101 -10.01 20.18 -4.71
CA LEU A 101 -8.79 20.06 -5.53
C LEU A 101 -7.75 19.16 -4.85
N LEU A 102 -7.52 19.33 -3.55
CA LEU A 102 -6.63 18.48 -2.76
C LEU A 102 -7.08 17.03 -2.75
N GLN A 103 -8.38 16.77 -2.54
CA GLN A 103 -8.93 15.42 -2.58
C GLN A 103 -8.70 14.74 -3.93
N ARG A 104 -8.77 15.48 -5.05
CA ARG A 104 -8.46 14.93 -6.37
C ARG A 104 -6.99 14.56 -6.53
N ILE A 105 -6.09 15.38 -6.00
CA ILE A 105 -4.64 15.13 -6.02
C ILE A 105 -4.31 13.92 -5.15
N GLU A 106 -4.83 13.89 -3.92
CA GLU A 106 -4.64 12.78 -2.98
C GLU A 106 -5.23 11.47 -3.53
N HIS A 107 -6.34 11.53 -4.25
CA HIS A 107 -6.90 10.35 -4.92
C HIS A 107 -5.99 9.80 -6.03
N ASP A 108 -5.41 10.66 -6.89
CA ASP A 108 -4.39 10.22 -7.87
C ASP A 108 -3.15 9.65 -7.17
N PHE A 109 -2.72 10.28 -6.08
CA PHE A 109 -1.60 9.81 -5.26
C PHE A 109 -1.85 8.41 -4.69
N GLU A 110 -2.99 8.19 -4.05
CA GLU A 110 -3.40 6.89 -3.50
C GLU A 110 -3.50 5.83 -4.58
N ARG A 111 -4.01 6.19 -5.75
CA ARG A 111 -4.09 5.31 -6.91
C ARG A 111 -2.70 4.87 -7.38
N ARG A 112 -1.74 5.80 -7.53
CA ARG A 112 -0.33 5.47 -7.86
C ARG A 112 0.33 4.61 -6.78
N GLN A 113 0.06 4.93 -5.51
CA GLN A 113 0.56 4.15 -4.39
C GLN A 113 0.07 2.70 -4.46
N ALA A 114 -1.23 2.50 -4.64
CA ALA A 114 -1.80 1.16 -4.74
C ALA A 114 -1.18 0.37 -5.91
N ASP A 115 -0.96 1.00 -7.06
CA ASP A 115 -0.33 0.36 -8.21
C ASP A 115 1.11 -0.06 -7.95
N ALA A 116 1.91 0.82 -7.34
CA ALA A 116 3.29 0.52 -6.99
C ALA A 116 3.38 -0.61 -5.95
N LEU A 117 2.52 -0.57 -4.92
CA LEU A 117 2.47 -1.60 -3.88
C LEU A 117 2.17 -2.99 -4.47
N LYS A 118 1.25 -3.11 -5.44
CA LYS A 118 0.88 -4.39 -6.07
C LYS A 118 2.03 -5.03 -6.87
N THR A 119 2.97 -4.22 -7.36
CA THR A 119 4.07 -4.67 -8.22
C THR A 119 5.44 -4.58 -7.57
N ASP A 120 5.50 -4.29 -6.27
CA ASP A 120 6.77 -4.24 -5.54
C ASP A 120 7.52 -5.58 -5.68
N PRO A 121 8.81 -5.57 -6.06
CA PRO A 121 9.56 -6.79 -6.29
C PRO A 121 9.86 -7.58 -5.00
N GLN A 122 9.78 -6.94 -3.84
CA GLN A 122 10.05 -7.53 -2.53
C GLN A 122 8.91 -7.23 -1.56
N PRO A 123 7.72 -7.81 -1.76
CA PRO A 123 6.55 -7.46 -0.97
C PRO A 123 6.73 -7.79 0.51
N ARG A 124 6.24 -6.90 1.39
CA ARG A 124 6.37 -7.02 2.86
C ARG A 124 5.03 -6.78 3.53
N ALA A 125 4.96 -7.08 4.84
CA ALA A 125 3.76 -6.86 5.65
C ALA A 125 3.14 -5.44 5.47
N PRO A 126 3.91 -4.32 5.48
CA PRO A 126 3.34 -2.99 5.26
C PRO A 126 2.65 -2.81 3.90
N HIS A 127 3.14 -3.49 2.86
CA HIS A 127 2.51 -3.44 1.53
C HIS A 127 1.14 -4.09 1.57
N LEU A 128 1.06 -5.28 2.17
CA LEU A 128 -0.18 -6.04 2.25
C LEU A 128 -1.20 -5.38 3.18
N GLU A 129 -0.77 -4.82 4.31
CA GLU A 129 -1.61 -4.03 5.21
C GLU A 129 -2.26 -2.84 4.50
N ARG A 130 -1.46 -2.09 3.74
CA ARG A 130 -1.96 -0.95 2.96
C ARG A 130 -2.89 -1.39 1.85
N LEU A 131 -2.56 -2.45 1.11
CA LEU A 131 -3.44 -2.99 0.08
C LEU A 131 -4.77 -3.48 0.67
N LEU A 132 -4.79 -4.06 1.86
CA LEU A 132 -6.04 -4.40 2.55
C LEU A 132 -6.85 -3.14 2.90
N ALA A 133 -6.21 -2.12 3.47
CA ALA A 133 -6.86 -0.86 3.83
C ALA A 133 -7.43 -0.11 2.60
N MET A 134 -6.74 -0.20 1.46
CA MET A 134 -7.13 0.44 0.19
C MET A 134 -8.06 -0.43 -0.67
N ASN A 135 -8.55 -1.57 -0.15
CA ASN A 135 -9.32 -2.56 -0.93
C ASN A 135 -8.62 -3.04 -2.23
N GLY A 136 -7.29 -3.03 -2.23
CA GLY A 136 -6.44 -3.35 -3.37
C GLY A 136 -6.36 -4.83 -3.72
N LEU A 137 -6.93 -5.73 -2.92
CA LEU A 137 -6.98 -7.17 -3.19
C LEU A 137 -8.29 -7.54 -3.88
N ALA A 138 -8.23 -8.36 -4.93
CA ALA A 138 -9.39 -8.93 -5.63
C ALA A 138 -9.88 -10.21 -4.96
N ARG A 139 -8.96 -11.10 -4.55
CA ARG A 139 -9.31 -12.38 -3.94
C ARG A 139 -8.18 -12.89 -3.06
N VAL A 140 -8.54 -13.55 -1.97
CA VAL A 140 -7.64 -14.35 -1.13
C VAL A 140 -8.19 -15.77 -1.12
N THR A 141 -7.45 -16.74 -1.62
CA THR A 141 -7.96 -18.11 -1.78
C THR A 141 -8.07 -18.86 -0.45
N ALA A 142 -8.72 -20.02 -0.47
CA ALA A 142 -8.56 -20.98 0.61
C ALA A 142 -7.10 -21.45 0.71
N PRO A 143 -6.62 -21.82 1.91
CA PRO A 143 -5.34 -22.49 2.05
C PRO A 143 -5.31 -23.77 1.22
N ASN A 144 -4.29 -23.90 0.38
CA ASN A 144 -4.01 -25.11 -0.37
C ASN A 144 -2.82 -25.81 0.28
N ARG A 145 -2.93 -27.11 0.57
CA ARG A 145 -1.80 -27.89 1.09
C ARG A 145 -0.76 -28.10 -0.01
N LEU A 146 0.50 -27.81 0.29
CA LEU A 146 1.62 -28.21 -0.55
C LEU A 146 2.14 -29.56 -0.06
N ARG A 147 2.31 -30.51 -0.99
CA ARG A 147 2.76 -31.87 -0.65
C ARG A 147 4.18 -31.87 -0.12
N SER A 148 4.40 -32.55 0.99
CA SER A 148 5.70 -32.81 1.62
C SER A 148 5.85 -34.29 1.96
N GLU A 149 7.09 -34.78 2.10
CA GLU A 149 7.38 -36.20 2.37
C GLU A 149 6.77 -36.70 3.70
N ASP A 150 6.66 -35.83 4.70
CA ASP A 150 6.11 -36.15 6.03
C ASP A 150 4.57 -35.98 6.15
N ASP A 151 3.86 -35.79 5.03
CA ASP A 151 2.41 -35.60 5.05
C ASP A 151 1.67 -36.92 5.34
N ILE A 152 0.58 -36.83 6.12
CA ILE A 152 -0.25 -37.99 6.50
C ILE A 152 -1.67 -37.77 5.98
N GLY A 153 -2.03 -38.50 4.91
CA GLY A 153 -3.35 -38.38 4.28
C GLY A 153 -3.61 -36.98 3.71
N ASP A 154 -4.68 -36.33 4.17
CA ASP A 154 -5.04 -34.96 3.82
C ASP A 154 -4.34 -33.89 4.70
N ARG A 155 -3.60 -34.33 5.73
CA ARG A 155 -2.89 -33.46 6.67
C ARG A 155 -1.49 -33.14 6.19
N GLY A 156 -1.09 -31.88 6.33
CA GLY A 156 0.27 -31.45 6.03
C GLY A 156 0.75 -30.31 6.89
N ARG A 157 2.02 -29.93 6.70
CA ARG A 157 2.69 -28.87 7.47
C ARG A 157 2.91 -27.58 6.69
N LEU A 158 2.71 -27.60 5.38
CA LEU A 158 2.93 -26.46 4.50
C LEU A 158 1.69 -26.15 3.70
N PHE A 159 1.26 -24.90 3.75
CA PHE A 159 0.10 -24.41 3.03
C PHE A 159 0.45 -23.14 2.27
N GLU A 160 -0.24 -22.95 1.17
CA GLU A 160 -0.16 -21.79 0.32
C GLU A 160 -1.52 -21.11 0.20
N VAL A 161 -1.55 -19.80 0.38
CA VAL A 161 -2.71 -18.95 0.12
C VAL A 161 -2.35 -17.97 -0.99
N ARG A 162 -3.09 -18.00 -2.10
CA ARG A 162 -2.90 -17.08 -3.21
C ARG A 162 -3.65 -15.78 -2.95
N ILE A 163 -2.98 -14.67 -3.19
CA ILE A 163 -3.51 -13.31 -3.13
C ILE A 163 -3.54 -12.76 -4.55
N GLU A 164 -4.73 -12.46 -5.03
CA GLU A 164 -4.95 -11.79 -6.31
C GLU A 164 -5.23 -10.32 -6.07
N HIS A 165 -4.61 -9.46 -6.88
CA HIS A 165 -4.77 -8.02 -6.79
C HIS A 165 -5.93 -7.54 -7.65
N THR A 166 -6.53 -6.43 -7.23
CA THR A 166 -7.36 -5.62 -8.14
C THR A 166 -6.51 -5.12 -9.31
N PRO A 167 -7.10 -4.88 -10.50
CA PRO A 167 -6.38 -4.28 -11.61
C PRO A 167 -5.67 -2.98 -11.20
N GLN A 168 -4.55 -2.68 -11.85
CA GLN A 168 -3.90 -1.38 -11.76
C GLN A 168 -4.71 -0.32 -12.50
N SER A 169 -4.35 0.95 -12.33
CA SER A 169 -5.01 2.08 -12.98
C SER A 169 -5.01 2.00 -14.50
N ASN A 170 -3.99 1.35 -15.08
CA ASN A 170 -3.87 1.12 -16.51
C ASN A 170 -4.61 -0.14 -16.99
N GLY A 171 -5.35 -0.82 -16.11
CA GLY A 171 -6.08 -2.05 -16.41
C GLY A 171 -5.25 -3.33 -16.33
N ASN A 172 -3.92 -3.25 -16.13
CA ASN A 172 -3.09 -4.44 -16.01
C ASN A 172 -3.44 -5.21 -14.73
N ILE A 173 -3.41 -6.54 -14.82
CA ILE A 173 -3.61 -7.42 -13.67
C ILE A 173 -2.21 -7.78 -13.11
N PRO A 174 -1.86 -7.34 -11.89
CA PRO A 174 -0.58 -7.69 -11.28
C PRO A 174 -0.43 -9.19 -11.06
N ARG A 175 0.82 -9.64 -11.05
CA ARG A 175 1.14 -11.01 -10.65
C ARG A 175 0.70 -11.24 -9.19
N PRO A 176 0.17 -12.43 -8.88
CA PRO A 176 -0.29 -12.76 -7.54
C PRO A 176 0.87 -12.79 -6.54
N TRP A 177 0.53 -12.59 -5.28
CA TRP A 177 1.39 -12.97 -4.15
C TRP A 177 0.91 -14.25 -3.50
N PHE A 178 1.80 -14.86 -2.74
CA PHE A 178 1.53 -16.11 -2.04
C PHE A 178 1.94 -15.99 -0.58
N VAL A 179 1.07 -16.41 0.32
CA VAL A 179 1.39 -16.58 1.73
C VAL A 179 1.66 -18.04 1.98
N HIS A 180 2.88 -18.35 2.39
CA HIS A 180 3.31 -19.67 2.83
C HIS A 180 3.16 -19.76 4.33
N VAL A 181 2.37 -20.73 4.79
CA VAL A 181 2.10 -21.00 6.21
C VAL A 181 2.71 -22.34 6.57
N HIS A 182 3.66 -22.33 7.48
CA HIS A 182 4.28 -23.53 8.04
C HIS A 182 3.69 -23.81 9.43
N THR A 183 3.24 -25.03 9.69
CA THR A 183 2.67 -25.43 10.99
C THR A 183 3.61 -26.34 11.76
N LYS A 184 3.58 -26.26 13.09
CA LYS A 184 4.40 -27.12 13.97
C LYS A 184 3.93 -28.58 14.01
N LYS A 185 2.69 -28.86 13.58
CA LYS A 185 2.09 -30.20 13.52
C LYS A 185 1.26 -30.33 12.23
N PRO A 186 1.10 -31.53 11.64
CA PRO A 186 0.28 -31.72 10.46
C PRO A 186 -1.19 -31.39 10.76
N VAL A 187 -1.82 -30.58 9.93
CA VAL A 187 -3.24 -30.19 10.04
C VAL A 187 -3.94 -30.29 8.69
N THR A 188 -5.27 -30.24 8.66
CA THR A 188 -6.03 -30.13 7.41
C THR A 188 -6.08 -28.67 6.95
N PRO A 189 -6.30 -28.38 5.65
CA PRO A 189 -6.46 -27.01 5.15
C PRO A 189 -7.54 -26.21 5.87
N ASP A 190 -8.67 -26.85 6.21
CA ASP A 190 -9.79 -26.20 6.90
C ASP A 190 -9.44 -25.82 8.34
N ALA A 191 -8.68 -26.68 9.03
CA ALA A 191 -8.26 -26.42 10.41
C ALA A 191 -7.21 -25.30 10.51
N LEU A 192 -6.50 -24.99 9.42
CA LEU A 192 -5.40 -24.01 9.42
C LEU A 192 -5.84 -22.62 9.93
N ARG A 193 -7.03 -22.17 9.52
CA ARG A 193 -7.54 -20.83 9.86
C ARG A 193 -7.89 -20.68 11.34
N ALA A 194 -8.10 -21.79 12.04
CA ALA A 194 -8.45 -21.83 13.46
C ALA A 194 -7.22 -22.01 14.38
N LEU A 195 -6.02 -22.19 13.83
CA LEU A 195 -4.81 -22.35 14.64
C LEU A 195 -4.39 -21.03 15.28
N ASP A 196 -3.94 -21.11 16.54
CA ASP A 196 -3.24 -20.00 17.16
C ASP A 196 -1.92 -19.73 16.42
N TYR A 197 -1.53 -18.46 16.29
CA TYR A 197 -0.28 -18.08 15.65
C TYR A 197 0.95 -18.74 16.29
N LYS A 198 0.90 -19.04 17.59
CA LYS A 198 1.97 -19.76 18.33
C LYS A 198 2.18 -21.20 17.84
N ASP A 199 1.18 -21.80 17.19
CA ASP A 199 1.24 -23.16 16.65
C ASP A 199 1.76 -23.19 15.21
N LEU A 200 2.02 -22.01 14.64
CA LEU A 200 2.72 -21.84 13.37
C LEU A 200 4.23 -21.86 13.61
N ALA A 201 4.96 -22.52 12.71
CA ALA A 201 6.40 -22.50 12.69
C ALA A 201 6.92 -21.24 11.99
N ALA A 202 6.27 -20.83 10.91
CA ALA A 202 6.61 -19.62 10.17
C ALA A 202 5.47 -19.20 9.21
N VAL A 203 5.43 -17.92 8.87
CA VAL A 203 4.48 -17.37 7.89
C VAL A 203 5.20 -16.34 7.03
N HIS A 204 5.25 -16.56 5.72
CA HIS A 204 6.01 -15.71 4.80
C HIS A 204 5.20 -15.29 3.59
N LEU A 205 5.42 -14.07 3.13
CA LEU A 205 4.93 -13.52 1.88
C LEU A 205 5.97 -13.72 0.77
N LYS A 206 5.53 -14.19 -0.39
CA LYS A 206 6.35 -14.41 -1.59
C LYS A 206 5.68 -13.89 -2.84
N THR A 207 6.49 -13.54 -3.83
CA THR A 207 6.02 -13.29 -5.20
C THR A 207 5.81 -14.60 -5.96
N GLU A 208 5.07 -14.56 -7.08
CA GLU A 208 4.94 -15.71 -7.99
C GLU A 208 6.28 -16.27 -8.49
N ARG A 209 7.29 -15.41 -8.65
CA ARG A 209 8.63 -15.82 -9.10
C ARG A 209 9.39 -16.62 -8.06
N GLU A 210 9.09 -16.40 -6.78
CA GLU A 210 9.85 -16.93 -5.65
C GLU A 210 9.14 -18.09 -4.93
N VAL A 211 7.87 -18.32 -5.24
CA VAL A 211 7.01 -19.26 -4.52
C VAL A 211 7.63 -20.67 -4.45
N ASN A 212 8.29 -21.10 -5.53
CA ASN A 212 8.95 -22.41 -5.65
C ASN A 212 10.46 -22.38 -5.35
N LEU A 213 10.99 -21.24 -4.91
CA LEU A 213 12.40 -21.08 -4.57
C LEU A 213 12.59 -21.24 -3.05
N GLY A 214 13.64 -21.98 -2.68
CA GLY A 214 13.96 -22.33 -1.30
C GLY A 214 15.47 -22.50 -1.10
N ALA A 215 15.87 -23.04 0.06
CA ALA A 215 17.28 -23.18 0.44
C ALA A 215 18.13 -23.90 -0.61
N ARG A 216 17.61 -24.99 -1.19
CA ARG A 216 18.29 -25.75 -2.26
C ARG A 216 18.59 -24.90 -3.50
N TRP A 217 17.71 -23.97 -3.85
CA TRP A 217 17.95 -23.05 -4.96
C TRP A 217 19.04 -22.04 -4.60
N GLU A 218 19.03 -21.50 -3.37
CA GLU A 218 20.06 -20.58 -2.89
C GLU A 218 21.45 -21.27 -2.84
N GLU A 219 21.52 -22.52 -2.39
CA GLU A 219 22.73 -23.35 -2.41
C GLU A 219 23.25 -23.56 -3.84
N MET A 220 22.36 -23.91 -4.78
CA MET A 220 22.69 -24.06 -6.19
C MET A 220 23.23 -22.73 -6.77
N MET A 221 22.58 -21.60 -6.48
CA MET A 221 23.03 -20.30 -6.97
C MET A 221 24.40 -19.92 -6.40
N ARG A 222 24.65 -20.20 -5.12
CA ARG A 222 25.95 -20.01 -4.48
C ARG A 222 27.02 -20.88 -5.14
N ALA A 223 26.71 -22.14 -5.45
CA ALA A 223 27.61 -23.05 -6.17
C ALA A 223 27.94 -22.56 -7.60
N LEU A 224 27.02 -21.82 -8.22
CA LEU A 224 27.20 -21.17 -9.53
C LEU A 224 27.89 -19.80 -9.46
N GLY A 225 28.40 -19.39 -8.29
CA GLY A 225 29.10 -18.12 -8.09
C GLY A 225 28.20 -16.90 -7.82
N ASN A 226 26.88 -17.09 -7.72
CA ASN A 226 25.93 -16.04 -7.37
C ASN A 226 25.73 -15.98 -5.84
N THR A 227 26.74 -15.49 -5.12
CA THR A 227 26.77 -15.54 -3.64
C THR A 227 25.66 -14.72 -2.97
N GLU A 228 25.18 -13.68 -3.65
CA GLU A 228 24.13 -12.77 -3.16
C GLU A 228 22.70 -13.23 -3.51
N ALA A 229 22.55 -14.32 -4.27
CA ALA A 229 21.23 -14.82 -4.65
C ALA A 229 20.46 -15.33 -3.42
N LYS A 230 19.40 -14.61 -3.06
CA LYS A 230 18.57 -14.92 -1.90
C LYS A 230 17.10 -14.77 -2.24
N VAL A 231 16.30 -15.72 -1.78
CA VAL A 231 14.84 -15.68 -1.90
C VAL A 231 14.30 -14.72 -0.84
N HIS A 232 13.51 -13.74 -1.27
CA HIS A 232 12.84 -12.84 -0.35
C HIS A 232 11.76 -13.59 0.43
N ARG A 233 11.73 -13.40 1.75
CA ARG A 233 10.82 -14.09 2.67
C ARG A 233 10.36 -13.11 3.75
N ALA A 234 9.39 -12.26 3.42
CA ALA A 234 8.87 -11.31 4.40
C ALA A 234 7.93 -11.99 5.40
N THR A 235 8.24 -11.88 6.69
CA THR A 235 7.39 -12.44 7.76
C THR A 235 6.05 -11.69 7.86
N ILE A 236 4.97 -12.44 8.08
CA ILE A 236 3.63 -11.90 8.36
C ILE A 236 3.28 -12.17 9.83
N GLY A 237 2.91 -11.13 10.58
CA GLY A 237 2.46 -11.27 11.97
C GLY A 237 1.01 -11.74 12.12
N SER A 238 0.63 -12.11 13.34
CA SER A 238 -0.69 -12.67 13.68
C SER A 238 -1.87 -11.78 13.28
N LYS A 239 -1.77 -10.46 13.51
CA LYS A 239 -2.83 -9.50 13.17
C LYS A 239 -3.11 -9.46 11.67
N LEU A 240 -2.06 -9.35 10.85
CA LEU A 240 -2.18 -9.28 9.40
C LEU A 240 -2.69 -10.60 8.83
N LEU A 241 -2.19 -11.74 9.35
CA LEU A 241 -2.73 -13.04 8.99
C LEU A 241 -4.22 -13.15 9.34
N GLY A 242 -4.61 -12.63 10.51
CA GLY A 242 -5.97 -12.33 10.96
C GLY A 242 -6.86 -11.75 9.86
N GLN A 243 -6.43 -10.61 9.34
CA GLN A 243 -7.12 -9.85 8.32
C GLN A 243 -7.22 -10.60 6.99
N LEU A 244 -6.18 -11.35 6.62
CA LEU A 244 -6.19 -12.17 5.40
C LEU A 244 -7.23 -13.29 5.47
N TRP A 245 -7.36 -13.96 6.61
CA TRP A 245 -8.39 -14.98 6.75
C TRP A 245 -9.79 -14.38 6.61
N ALA A 246 -10.05 -13.24 7.24
CA ALA A 246 -11.32 -12.54 7.11
C ALA A 246 -11.61 -12.14 5.65
N ALA A 247 -10.60 -11.60 4.94
CA ALA A 247 -10.71 -11.24 3.53
C ALA A 247 -11.00 -12.44 2.62
N GLY A 248 -10.47 -13.62 2.94
CA GLY A 248 -10.70 -14.85 2.18
C GLY A 248 -12.06 -15.52 2.44
N VAL A 249 -12.71 -15.22 3.57
CA VAL A 249 -14.08 -15.74 3.87
C VAL A 249 -15.15 -14.86 3.22
N GLY A 250 -14.93 -13.55 3.13
CA GLY A 250 -15.93 -12.58 2.66
C GLY A 250 -16.18 -12.51 1.14
N ARG A 251 -15.43 -13.25 0.30
CA ARG A 251 -15.52 -13.15 -1.18
C ARG A 251 -15.77 -14.49 -1.89
N GLN A 252 -16.26 -15.51 -1.20
CA GLN A 252 -16.86 -16.69 -1.85
C GLN A 252 -18.27 -16.34 -2.33
N ARG A 253 -18.39 -15.64 -3.46
CA ARG A 253 -19.60 -15.56 -4.29
C ARG A 253 -19.21 -15.53 -5.75
#